data_AF-A0A8J9WLB9-F1
#
_entry.id   AF-A0A8J9WLB9-F1
#
_cell.length_a   1.000
_cell.length_b   1.000
_cell.length_c   1.000
_cell.angle_alpha   90.00
_cell.angle_beta   90.00
_cell.angle_gamma   90.00
#
_symmetry.space_group_name_H-M   'P 1'
#
loop_
_entity.id
_entity.type
_entity.pdbx_description
1 polymer ?
#
loop_
_entity_poly.entity_id
_entity_poly.type
_entity_poly.pdbx_seq_one_letter_code
_entity_poly.pdbx_strand_id
1 'polypeptide(L)'
;MEARLLDVRTRLAKKATFEQALLDLQQLLSDTPELSENSEYTAAVQRSFTLLKTRYTAPAFWTAGRRLYQAVKEASQGSKLANLCTEYIKECSAHLGEGPSTSSEATHSEPADVQHGSAGPYLFEGQLSNGPEPPPRQRGIGDLLAMLSAQMIPEGAAEEVEDGQNAHPSESVQPGQTLPSMDALEEELAVALAASMAEAEELEGVRPGGAPPASKSAVRALVKEKLTEERLKQLGGPDAQCSVCREDLSAGDEVQIMPCSDSHVFHPPCLAPWLKDHNSCPVCRHELPTDDDRYERRKEREAYEAEASKGAANAVAHNEFIYV
;
A
#
# COMPACT_ATOMS: atom_id res chain seq x y z
N MET A 1 -29.68 -3.97 -14.99
CA MET A 1 -29.19 -4.91 -13.97
C MET A 1 -27.69 -5.13 -14.13
N GLU A 2 -27.25 -5.62 -15.29
CA GLU A 2 -25.82 -5.83 -15.64
C GLU A 2 -24.94 -4.57 -15.44
N ALA A 3 -25.42 -3.39 -15.87
CA ALA A 3 -24.69 -2.14 -15.66
C ALA A 3 -24.48 -1.79 -14.17
N ARG A 4 -25.44 -2.14 -13.29
CA ARG A 4 -25.32 -1.94 -11.84
C ARG A 4 -24.31 -2.93 -11.23
N LEU A 5 -24.30 -4.18 -11.68
CA LEU A 5 -23.32 -5.18 -11.24
C LEU A 5 -21.89 -4.84 -11.68
N LEU A 6 -21.73 -4.33 -12.91
CA LEU A 6 -20.43 -3.90 -13.40
C LEU A 6 -19.87 -2.74 -12.58
N ASP A 7 -20.70 -1.72 -12.30
CA ASP A 7 -20.33 -0.60 -11.43
C ASP A 7 -19.88 -1.08 -10.04
N VAL A 8 -20.70 -1.92 -9.39
CA VAL A 8 -20.36 -2.52 -8.09
C VAL A 8 -19.03 -3.27 -8.14
N ARG A 9 -18.75 -4.04 -9.21
CA ARG A 9 -17.48 -4.75 -9.38
C ARG A 9 -16.28 -3.83 -9.44
N THR A 10 -16.41 -2.66 -10.08
CA THR A 10 -15.34 -1.66 -10.10
C THR A 10 -15.13 -1.02 -8.73
N ARG A 11 -16.21 -0.76 -7.98
CA ARG A 11 -16.17 -0.18 -6.63
C ARG A 11 -15.64 -1.14 -5.57
N LEU A 12 -15.83 -2.46 -5.74
CA LEU A 12 -15.21 -3.48 -4.89
C LEU A 12 -13.67 -3.39 -4.90
N ALA A 13 -13.05 -2.92 -5.99
CA ALA A 13 -11.59 -2.82 -6.07
C ALA A 13 -11.00 -1.63 -5.27
N LYS A 14 -11.83 -0.66 -4.87
CA LYS A 14 -11.41 0.56 -4.17
C LYS A 14 -11.75 0.44 -2.69
N LYS A 15 -10.76 0.66 -1.81
CA LYS A 15 -10.93 0.55 -0.35
C LYS A 15 -12.03 1.48 0.19
N ALA A 16 -12.06 2.72 -0.29
CA ALA A 16 -13.00 3.75 0.18
C ALA A 16 -14.48 3.42 -0.10
N THR A 17 -14.76 2.64 -1.14
CA THR A 17 -16.14 2.32 -1.57
C THR A 17 -16.51 0.86 -1.34
N PHE A 18 -15.64 0.09 -0.69
CA PHE A 18 -15.81 -1.36 -0.56
C PHE A 18 -17.05 -1.72 0.26
N GLU A 19 -17.23 -1.13 1.45
CA GLU A 19 -18.39 -1.40 2.31
C GLU A 19 -19.70 -1.06 1.62
N GLN A 20 -19.75 0.10 0.96
CA GLN A 20 -20.93 0.51 0.19
C GLN A 20 -21.20 -0.47 -0.97
N ALA A 21 -20.17 -0.95 -1.65
CA ALA A 21 -20.33 -1.93 -2.72
C ALA A 21 -20.88 -3.28 -2.21
N LEU A 22 -20.53 -3.70 -0.98
CA LEU A 22 -21.13 -4.89 -0.35
C LEU A 22 -22.61 -4.70 -0.01
N LEU A 23 -22.97 -3.52 0.52
CA LEU A 23 -24.36 -3.18 0.80
C LEU A 23 -25.19 -3.14 -0.49
N ASP A 24 -24.63 -2.59 -1.56
CA ASP A 24 -25.31 -2.54 -2.86
C ASP A 24 -25.50 -3.95 -3.45
N LEU A 25 -24.54 -4.88 -3.26
CA LEU A 25 -24.74 -6.30 -3.61
C LEU A 25 -25.88 -6.92 -2.81
N GLN A 26 -25.93 -6.66 -1.50
CA GLN A 26 -26.99 -7.16 -0.64
C GLN A 26 -28.36 -6.61 -1.08
N GLN A 27 -28.44 -5.31 -1.39
CA GLN A 27 -29.67 -4.67 -1.85
C GLN A 27 -30.12 -5.21 -3.21
N LEU A 28 -29.20 -5.42 -4.15
CA LEU A 28 -29.51 -6.02 -5.46
C LEU A 28 -30.14 -7.41 -5.32
N LEU A 29 -29.66 -8.20 -4.34
CA LEU A 29 -30.23 -9.51 -4.04
C LEU A 29 -31.61 -9.42 -3.38
N SER A 30 -31.81 -8.44 -2.49
CA SER A 30 -33.13 -8.18 -1.89
C SER A 30 -34.15 -7.72 -2.93
N ASP A 31 -33.74 -6.89 -3.88
CA ASP A 31 -34.58 -6.40 -4.98
C ASP A 31 -34.92 -7.53 -5.98
N THR A 32 -33.97 -8.45 -6.22
CA THR A 32 -34.10 -9.53 -7.21
C THR A 32 -33.51 -10.85 -6.70
N PRO A 33 -34.32 -11.76 -6.13
CA PRO A 33 -33.82 -13.00 -5.52
C PRO A 33 -33.26 -14.02 -6.55
N GLU A 34 -33.75 -13.94 -7.80
CA GLU A 34 -33.26 -14.75 -8.93
C GLU A 34 -31.79 -14.44 -9.31
N LEU A 35 -31.24 -13.32 -8.81
CA LEU A 35 -29.86 -12.90 -9.08
C LEU A 35 -28.82 -13.87 -8.48
N SER A 36 -29.21 -14.69 -7.52
CA SER A 36 -28.36 -15.70 -6.89
C SER A 36 -27.83 -16.75 -7.88
N GLU A 37 -28.55 -17.01 -8.98
CA GLU A 37 -28.15 -17.97 -10.02
C GLU A 37 -27.29 -17.31 -11.12
N ASN A 38 -27.19 -15.97 -11.12
CA ASN A 38 -26.41 -15.24 -12.11
C ASN A 38 -24.90 -15.45 -11.89
N SER A 39 -24.20 -15.82 -12.97
CA SER A 39 -22.75 -16.04 -12.96
C SER A 39 -21.95 -14.79 -12.59
N GLU A 40 -22.39 -13.60 -13.03
CA GLU A 40 -21.71 -12.33 -12.74
C GLU A 40 -21.86 -11.94 -11.27
N TYR A 41 -23.05 -12.13 -10.69
CA TYR A 41 -23.30 -11.89 -9.28
C TYR A 41 -22.47 -12.84 -8.41
N THR A 42 -22.46 -14.13 -8.76
CA THR A 42 -21.62 -15.14 -8.12
C THR A 42 -20.13 -14.75 -8.17
N ALA A 43 -19.64 -14.30 -9.32
CA ALA A 43 -18.27 -13.83 -9.47
C ALA A 43 -17.97 -12.57 -8.62
N ALA A 44 -18.93 -11.65 -8.48
CA ALA A 44 -18.78 -10.47 -7.63
C ALA A 44 -18.66 -10.86 -6.15
N VAL A 45 -19.48 -11.80 -5.66
CA VAL A 45 -19.44 -12.32 -4.29
C VAL A 45 -18.14 -13.09 -4.00
N GLN A 46 -17.65 -13.89 -4.95
CA GLN A 46 -16.35 -14.57 -4.81
C GLN A 46 -15.18 -13.57 -4.79
N ARG A 47 -15.27 -12.53 -5.62
CA ARG A 47 -14.26 -11.46 -5.66
C ARG A 47 -14.24 -10.64 -4.37
N SER A 48 -15.40 -10.33 -3.78
CA SER A 48 -15.44 -9.64 -2.49
C SER A 48 -14.74 -10.43 -1.40
N PHE A 49 -14.91 -11.76 -1.40
CA PHE A 49 -14.24 -12.64 -0.44
C PHE A 49 -12.72 -12.69 -0.66
N THR A 50 -12.30 -12.81 -1.91
CA THR A 50 -10.87 -12.79 -2.26
C THR A 50 -10.20 -11.48 -1.84
N LEU A 51 -10.89 -10.34 -1.97
CA LEU A 51 -10.39 -9.03 -1.56
C LEU A 51 -10.28 -8.88 -0.04
N LEU A 52 -11.24 -9.42 0.73
CA LEU A 52 -11.13 -9.50 2.20
C LEU A 52 -9.88 -10.28 2.61
N LYS A 53 -9.64 -11.43 1.98
CA LYS A 53 -8.50 -12.30 2.31
C LYS A 53 -7.13 -11.71 1.93
N THR A 54 -7.08 -10.90 0.87
CA THR A 54 -5.80 -10.45 0.26
C THR A 54 -5.45 -8.99 0.50
N ARG A 55 -6.44 -8.11 0.74
CA ARG A 55 -6.22 -6.66 0.78
C ARG A 55 -6.85 -5.94 1.96
N TYR A 56 -7.98 -6.42 2.47
CA TYR A 56 -8.77 -5.69 3.48
C TYR A 56 -8.86 -6.48 4.79
N THR A 57 -7.95 -6.18 5.73
CA THR A 57 -7.82 -6.90 7.01
C THR A 57 -8.55 -6.25 8.19
N ALA A 58 -9.12 -5.06 8.02
CA ALA A 58 -9.79 -4.36 9.13
C ALA A 58 -11.12 -5.06 9.52
N PRO A 59 -11.42 -5.22 10.83
CA PRO A 59 -12.61 -5.96 11.30
C PRO A 59 -13.95 -5.45 10.74
N ALA A 60 -14.05 -4.16 10.43
CA ALA A 60 -15.25 -3.55 9.84
C ALA A 60 -15.61 -4.18 8.48
N PHE A 61 -14.61 -4.40 7.62
CA PHE A 61 -14.80 -5.00 6.30
C PHE A 61 -15.25 -6.46 6.41
N TRP A 62 -14.67 -7.21 7.35
CA TRP A 62 -15.03 -8.61 7.61
C TRP A 62 -16.45 -8.74 8.17
N THR A 63 -16.86 -7.80 9.03
CA THR A 63 -18.23 -7.72 9.53
C THR A 63 -19.22 -7.42 8.41
N ALA A 64 -18.90 -6.47 7.52
CA ALA A 64 -19.73 -6.16 6.35
C ALA A 64 -19.82 -7.35 5.38
N GLY A 65 -18.69 -8.02 5.12
CA GLY A 65 -18.64 -9.22 4.28
C GLY A 65 -19.49 -10.35 4.84
N ARG A 66 -19.41 -10.62 6.15
CA ARG A 66 -20.21 -11.64 6.83
C ARG A 66 -21.72 -11.40 6.66
N ARG A 67 -22.18 -10.16 6.80
CA ARG A 67 -23.59 -9.78 6.59
C ARG A 67 -24.04 -10.08 5.16
N LEU A 68 -23.23 -9.73 4.16
CA LEU A 68 -23.51 -10.06 2.75
C LEU A 68 -23.64 -11.58 2.56
N TYR A 69 -22.68 -12.37 3.04
CA TYR A 69 -22.69 -13.82 2.84
C TYR A 69 -23.85 -14.52 3.56
N GLN A 70 -24.28 -14.01 4.72
CA GLN A 70 -25.48 -14.47 5.40
C GLN A 70 -26.73 -14.21 4.55
N ALA A 71 -26.90 -12.99 4.03
CA ALA A 71 -28.02 -12.67 3.16
C ALA A 71 -28.02 -13.51 1.86
N VAL A 72 -26.86 -13.73 1.25
CA VAL A 72 -26.72 -14.58 0.06
C VAL A 72 -27.09 -16.04 0.37
N LYS A 73 -26.64 -16.56 1.51
CA LYS A 73 -26.97 -17.93 1.93
C LYS A 73 -28.47 -18.12 2.15
N GLU A 74 -29.13 -17.14 2.78
CA GLU A 74 -30.56 -17.18 3.05
C GLU A 74 -31.39 -17.10 1.76
N ALA A 75 -30.96 -16.29 0.79
CA ALA A 75 -31.67 -16.13 -0.48
C ALA A 75 -31.44 -17.31 -1.46
N SER A 76 -30.31 -18.02 -1.36
CA SER A 76 -29.86 -18.98 -2.37
C SER A 76 -29.90 -20.44 -1.88
N GLN A 77 -30.84 -20.79 -1.00
CA GLN A 77 -30.89 -22.10 -0.34
C GLN A 77 -30.81 -23.24 -1.37
N GLY A 78 -29.83 -24.15 -1.18
CA GLY A 78 -29.62 -25.30 -2.07
C GLY A 78 -28.69 -25.06 -3.27
N SER A 79 -28.20 -23.84 -3.50
CA SER A 79 -27.26 -23.56 -4.60
C SER A 79 -25.79 -23.78 -4.21
N LYS A 80 -24.92 -23.95 -5.22
CA LYS A 80 -23.46 -24.01 -5.03
C LYS A 80 -22.92 -22.75 -4.34
N LEU A 81 -23.55 -21.60 -4.58
CA LEU A 81 -23.18 -20.33 -3.96
C LEU A 81 -23.47 -20.33 -2.45
N ALA A 82 -24.59 -20.91 -2.01
CA ALA A 82 -24.91 -21.01 -0.57
C ALA A 82 -23.91 -21.88 0.21
N ASN A 83 -23.38 -22.94 -0.42
CA ASN A 83 -22.32 -23.76 0.18
C ASN A 83 -21.02 -22.96 0.31
N LEU A 84 -20.63 -22.20 -0.72
CA LEU A 84 -19.47 -21.31 -0.66
C LEU A 84 -19.63 -20.23 0.41
N CYS A 85 -20.79 -19.58 0.49
CA CYS A 85 -21.07 -18.58 1.50
C CYS A 85 -21.02 -19.15 2.91
N THR A 86 -21.36 -20.43 3.12
CA THR A 86 -21.20 -21.09 4.43
C THR A 86 -19.73 -21.18 4.85
N GLU A 87 -18.82 -21.51 3.92
CA GLU A 87 -17.38 -21.50 4.20
C GLU A 87 -16.86 -20.07 4.42
N TYR A 88 -17.33 -19.10 3.63
CA TYR A 88 -16.95 -17.69 3.80
C TYR A 88 -17.37 -17.14 5.16
N ILE A 89 -18.58 -17.47 5.63
CA ILE A 89 -19.06 -17.08 6.96
C ILE A 89 -18.17 -17.65 8.06
N LYS A 90 -17.76 -18.93 7.96
CA LYS A 90 -16.85 -19.56 8.92
C LYS A 90 -15.48 -18.86 8.97
N GLU A 91 -14.90 -18.57 7.81
CA GLU A 91 -13.64 -17.82 7.73
C GLU A 91 -13.81 -16.40 8.32
N CYS A 92 -14.93 -15.73 8.06
CA CYS A 92 -15.20 -14.41 8.64
C CYS A 92 -15.38 -14.46 10.17
N SER A 93 -16.07 -15.46 10.72
CA SER A 93 -16.19 -15.61 12.19
C SER A 93 -14.85 -15.92 12.85
N ALA A 94 -14.03 -16.76 12.21
CA ALA A 94 -12.69 -17.07 12.71
C ALA A 94 -11.80 -15.82 12.75
N HIS A 95 -11.84 -14.99 11.70
CA HIS A 95 -11.08 -13.73 11.64
C HIS A 95 -11.55 -12.70 12.67
N LEU A 96 -12.84 -12.68 13.01
CA LEU A 96 -13.39 -11.77 14.02
C LEU A 96 -13.17 -12.25 15.47
N GLY A 97 -12.62 -13.46 15.68
CA GLY A 97 -12.38 -14.01 17.02
C GLY A 97 -13.67 -14.43 17.75
N GLU A 98 -14.78 -14.54 17.03
CA GLU A 98 -16.06 -14.97 17.60
C GLU A 98 -16.06 -16.51 17.67
N GLY A 99 -15.70 -17.07 18.83
CA GLY A 99 -15.86 -18.49 19.11
C GLY A 99 -17.34 -18.92 19.01
N PRO A 100 -17.62 -20.22 18.80
CA PRO A 100 -18.99 -20.71 18.66
C PRO A 100 -19.78 -20.38 19.93
N SER A 101 -20.74 -19.48 19.81
CA SER A 101 -21.62 -19.05 20.89
C SER A 101 -22.48 -20.25 21.33
N THR A 102 -22.07 -20.97 22.36
CA THR A 102 -22.98 -21.83 23.12
C THR A 102 -23.85 -20.91 23.97
N SER A 103 -25.10 -20.78 23.57
CA SER A 103 -26.17 -20.18 24.35
C SER A 103 -26.26 -20.80 25.74
N SER A 104 -26.08 -20.00 26.77
CA SER A 104 -26.52 -20.29 28.13
C SER A 104 -26.73 -18.98 28.87
N GLU A 105 -28.00 -18.67 29.13
CA GLU A 105 -28.43 -17.73 30.17
C GLU A 105 -27.75 -18.06 31.51
N ALA A 106 -27.28 -17.03 32.22
CA ALA A 106 -27.18 -17.04 33.66
C ALA A 106 -27.21 -15.59 34.18
N THR A 107 -28.32 -15.30 34.83
CA THR A 107 -28.65 -14.15 35.67
C THR A 107 -27.71 -13.97 36.87
N HIS A 108 -27.52 -12.69 37.24
CA HIS A 108 -27.26 -12.16 38.59
C HIS A 108 -26.00 -12.62 39.35
N SER A 109 -25.14 -11.66 39.73
CA SER A 109 -24.86 -11.24 41.13
C SER A 109 -23.45 -10.66 41.30
N GLU A 110 -23.36 -9.37 41.64
CA GLU A 110 -22.34 -8.84 42.59
C GLU A 110 -22.45 -9.59 43.94
N PRO A 111 -21.41 -9.67 44.83
CA PRO A 111 -20.71 -8.49 45.36
C PRO A 111 -19.26 -8.65 45.90
N ALA A 112 -18.74 -7.49 46.35
CA ALA A 112 -17.90 -7.23 47.55
C ALA A 112 -16.36 -7.44 47.51
N ASP A 113 -15.67 -6.29 47.41
CA ASP A 113 -14.91 -5.63 48.49
C ASP A 113 -13.77 -6.40 49.19
N VAL A 114 -12.52 -6.00 48.93
CA VAL A 114 -11.43 -5.97 49.93
C VAL A 114 -10.61 -4.71 49.72
N GLN A 115 -10.62 -3.86 50.74
CA GLN A 115 -9.95 -2.57 50.84
C GLN A 115 -8.55 -2.66 51.48
N HIS A 116 -7.79 -1.57 51.26
CA HIS A 116 -6.74 -0.96 52.09
C HIS A 116 -5.27 -1.19 51.71
N GLY A 117 -4.56 -0.06 51.51
CA GLY A 117 -3.09 -0.01 51.61
C GLY A 117 -2.42 1.25 51.05
N SER A 118 -2.80 2.43 51.55
CA SER A 118 -2.17 3.73 51.25
C SER A 118 -0.66 3.79 51.56
N ALA A 119 0.14 4.34 50.64
CA ALA A 119 1.26 5.24 50.96
C ALA A 119 1.70 6.04 49.71
N GLY A 120 1.21 7.28 49.58
CA GLY A 120 1.99 8.36 48.96
C GLY A 120 3.03 8.88 49.97
N PRO A 121 4.08 9.59 49.53
CA PRO A 121 3.85 10.95 49.05
C PRO A 121 4.83 11.38 47.93
N TYR A 122 4.35 11.52 46.70
CA TYR A 122 4.85 12.57 45.79
C TYR A 122 3.67 13.04 44.93
N LEU A 123 3.01 14.07 45.44
CA LEU A 123 1.95 14.83 44.78
C LEU A 123 2.64 15.88 43.92
N PHE A 124 2.74 15.64 42.61
CA PHE A 124 2.85 16.73 41.64
C PHE A 124 1.62 16.66 40.73
N GLU A 125 0.63 17.41 41.17
CA GLU A 125 -0.64 17.66 40.52
C GLU A 125 -0.40 18.52 39.28
N GLY A 126 0.00 17.86 38.17
CA GLY A 126 -0.05 18.44 36.84
C GLY A 126 -1.45 18.24 36.28
N GLN A 127 -2.27 19.27 36.39
CA GLN A 127 -3.62 19.30 35.83
C GLN A 127 -3.63 18.83 34.37
N LEU A 128 -4.30 17.70 34.13
CA LEU A 128 -4.88 17.35 32.84
C LEU A 128 -5.86 18.46 32.46
N SER A 129 -5.37 19.47 31.76
CA SER A 129 -6.24 20.33 30.97
C SER A 129 -6.74 19.48 29.80
N ASN A 130 -7.88 18.83 30.01
CA ASN A 130 -8.83 18.49 28.96
C ASN A 130 -9.29 19.80 28.30
N GLY A 131 -8.40 20.43 27.53
CA GLY A 131 -8.79 21.35 26.47
C GLY A 131 -9.10 20.53 25.22
N PRO A 132 -10.03 20.97 24.36
CA PRO A 132 -10.16 20.37 23.04
C PRO A 132 -8.80 20.42 22.33
N GLU A 133 -8.37 19.27 21.81
CA GLU A 133 -7.16 19.13 21.00
C GLU A 133 -7.19 20.20 19.89
N PRO A 134 -6.14 21.03 19.73
CA PRO A 134 -6.11 21.99 18.63
C PRO A 134 -6.14 21.20 17.32
N PRO A 135 -6.95 21.62 16.33
CA PRO A 135 -7.07 20.90 15.07
C PRO A 135 -5.69 20.75 14.41
N PRO A 136 -5.45 19.65 13.67
CA PRO A 136 -4.17 19.41 13.03
C PRO A 136 -3.82 20.63 12.16
N ARG A 137 -2.62 21.17 12.37
CA ARG A 137 -2.13 22.33 11.61
C ARG A 137 -2.16 21.97 10.11
N GLN A 138 -3.11 22.55 9.39
CA GLN A 138 -3.01 22.61 7.93
C GLN A 138 -1.84 23.55 7.64
N ARG A 139 -0.72 23.00 7.12
CA ARG A 139 0.35 23.83 6.58
C ARG A 139 -0.24 24.66 5.46
N GLY A 140 -0.46 25.94 5.75
CA GLY A 140 -0.94 26.91 4.79
C GLY A 140 0.22 27.45 3.95
N ILE A 141 -0.11 28.12 2.86
CA ILE A 141 0.84 28.75 1.92
C ILE A 141 1.82 29.71 2.64
N GLY A 142 1.43 30.25 3.81
CA GLY A 142 2.30 31.07 4.67
C GLY A 142 3.50 30.34 5.27
N ASP A 143 3.40 29.04 5.54
CA ASP A 143 4.53 28.24 6.06
C ASP A 143 5.59 27.98 4.96
N LEU A 144 5.15 27.88 3.70
CA LEU A 144 6.06 27.82 2.55
C LEU A 144 6.78 29.16 2.33
N LEU A 145 6.08 30.28 2.50
CA LEU A 145 6.67 31.62 2.36
C LEU A 145 7.74 31.89 3.43
N ALA A 146 7.53 31.40 4.66
CA ALA A 146 8.55 31.47 5.71
C ALA A 146 9.79 30.65 5.37
N MET A 147 9.62 29.47 4.76
CA MET A 147 10.72 28.60 4.34
C MET A 147 11.50 29.19 3.14
N LEU A 148 10.80 29.80 2.17
CA LEU A 148 11.38 30.56 1.06
C LEU A 148 12.12 31.83 1.53
N SER A 149 11.63 32.50 2.57
CA SER A 149 12.28 33.69 3.14
C SER A 149 13.58 33.39 3.88
N ALA A 150 13.76 32.15 4.34
CA ALA A 150 15.00 31.70 4.99
C ALA A 150 16.11 31.32 3.99
N GLN A 151 15.81 31.24 2.70
CA GLN A 151 16.76 30.90 1.64
C GLN A 151 17.44 32.13 0.99
N MET A 152 17.10 33.35 1.41
CA MET A 152 17.60 34.61 0.81
C MET A 152 18.38 35.45 1.83
N ILE A 153 19.41 34.87 2.45
CA ILE A 153 20.47 35.64 3.09
C ILE A 153 21.61 35.77 2.08
N PRO A 154 21.86 36.95 1.49
CA PRO A 154 23.07 37.14 0.72
C PRO A 154 24.25 37.30 1.69
N GLU A 155 25.25 36.44 1.52
CA GLU A 155 26.62 36.71 1.93
C GLU A 155 27.13 37.96 1.21
N GLY A 156 27.80 38.85 1.94
CA GLY A 156 28.89 39.63 1.36
C GLY A 156 28.74 41.15 1.37
N ALA A 157 29.75 41.76 2.00
CA ALA A 157 30.42 43.01 1.63
C ALA A 157 29.67 44.34 1.85
N ALA A 158 30.01 44.98 2.97
CA ALA A 158 30.03 46.42 3.06
C ALA A 158 31.34 46.94 2.43
N GLU A 159 31.21 47.74 1.37
CA GLU A 159 32.20 48.76 1.00
C GLU A 159 31.47 50.11 0.83
N GLU A 160 32.18 51.14 1.26
CA GLU A 160 31.80 52.53 1.45
C GLU A 160 31.65 53.27 0.11
N VAL A 161 30.63 54.15 -0.05
CA VAL A 161 30.79 55.41 -0.82
C VAL A 161 29.82 56.49 -0.31
N GLU A 162 30.38 57.69 -0.17
CA GLU A 162 29.84 58.93 0.38
C GLU A 162 28.80 59.67 -0.49
N ASP A 163 28.07 60.56 0.22
CA ASP A 163 27.60 61.90 -0.14
C ASP A 163 26.88 62.18 -1.48
N GLY A 164 25.66 62.71 -1.33
CA GLY A 164 25.37 64.01 -1.91
C GLY A 164 24.15 64.11 -2.84
N GLN A 165 23.24 64.98 -2.40
CA GLN A 165 22.41 65.91 -3.20
C GLN A 165 20.93 65.58 -3.43
N ASN A 166 20.14 66.47 -2.83
CA ASN A 166 18.70 66.68 -2.95
C ASN A 166 18.22 66.75 -4.41
N ALA A 167 17.05 66.18 -4.68
CA ALA A 167 15.87 66.93 -5.13
C ALA A 167 14.67 65.99 -5.29
N HIS A 168 13.60 66.27 -4.55
CA HIS A 168 12.27 65.81 -4.93
C HIS A 168 11.90 66.42 -6.30
N PRO A 169 11.14 65.67 -7.11
CA PRO A 169 9.82 66.16 -7.40
C PRO A 169 8.77 65.13 -7.01
N SER A 170 7.73 65.65 -6.40
CA SER A 170 6.49 64.97 -6.09
C SER A 170 5.85 64.47 -7.39
N GLU A 171 6.01 63.19 -7.70
CA GLU A 171 5.09 62.50 -8.60
C GLU A 171 4.05 61.74 -7.78
N SER A 172 2.84 62.24 -7.87
CA SER A 172 1.61 61.63 -7.41
C SER A 172 1.46 60.22 -7.97
N VAL A 173 1.69 59.21 -7.14
CA VAL A 173 1.30 57.82 -7.42
C VAL A 173 -0.22 57.74 -7.41
N GLN A 174 -0.79 57.48 -8.59
CA GLN A 174 -2.20 57.10 -8.71
C GLN A 174 -2.44 55.74 -8.04
N PRO A 175 -3.57 55.51 -7.37
CA PRO A 175 -3.89 54.21 -6.81
C PRO A 175 -4.33 53.30 -7.95
N GLY A 176 -3.48 52.36 -8.36
CA GLY A 176 -3.81 51.51 -9.50
C GLY A 176 -2.75 50.50 -9.89
N GLN A 177 -2.04 49.91 -8.93
CA GLN A 177 -1.37 48.63 -9.20
C GLN A 177 -2.40 47.54 -8.99
N THR A 178 -3.04 47.13 -10.09
CA THR A 178 -3.82 45.91 -10.14
C THR A 178 -2.88 44.75 -9.81
N LEU A 179 -3.11 44.11 -8.66
CA LEU A 179 -2.52 42.80 -8.37
C LEU A 179 -2.73 41.91 -9.60
N PRO A 180 -1.71 41.15 -10.04
CA PRO A 180 -1.88 40.21 -11.15
C PRO A 180 -3.09 39.33 -10.84
N SER A 181 -3.99 39.18 -11.82
CA SER A 181 -5.16 38.32 -11.66
C SER A 181 -4.70 36.92 -11.31
N MET A 182 -5.53 36.19 -10.55
CA MET A 182 -5.19 34.82 -10.14
C MET A 182 -4.80 33.95 -11.36
N ASP A 183 -5.42 34.19 -12.52
CA ASP A 183 -5.09 33.51 -13.77
C ASP A 183 -3.63 33.74 -14.25
N ALA A 184 -3.08 34.94 -14.05
CA ALA A 184 -1.70 35.25 -14.42
C ALA A 184 -0.68 34.61 -13.46
N LEU A 185 -1.03 34.51 -12.18
CA LEU A 185 -0.21 33.84 -11.17
C LEU A 185 -0.22 32.31 -11.35
N GLU A 186 -1.33 31.75 -11.80
CA GLU A 186 -1.45 30.33 -12.17
C GLU A 186 -0.59 29.99 -13.40
N GLU A 187 -0.57 30.86 -14.40
CA GLU A 187 0.23 30.67 -15.61
C GLU A 187 1.73 30.76 -15.32
N GLU A 188 2.18 31.71 -14.50
CA GLU A 188 3.60 31.79 -14.09
C GLU A 188 4.02 30.62 -13.21
N LEU A 189 3.14 30.15 -12.31
CA LEU A 189 3.41 28.96 -11.50
C LEU A 189 3.50 27.70 -12.37
N ALA A 190 2.65 27.58 -13.39
CA ALA A 190 2.68 26.46 -14.33
C ALA A 190 3.96 26.44 -15.17
N VAL A 191 4.44 27.61 -15.60
CA VAL A 191 5.72 27.75 -16.34
C VAL A 191 6.91 27.42 -15.45
N ALA A 192 6.93 27.87 -14.19
CA ALA A 192 7.97 27.53 -13.23
C ALA A 192 7.98 26.03 -12.88
N LEU A 193 6.80 25.41 -12.74
CA LEU A 193 6.68 23.97 -12.52
C LEU A 193 7.17 23.18 -13.74
N ALA A 194 6.80 23.59 -14.95
CA ALA A 194 7.25 22.97 -16.19
C ALA A 194 8.77 23.10 -16.40
N ALA A 195 9.36 24.25 -16.06
CA ALA A 195 10.81 24.46 -16.13
C ALA A 195 11.56 23.56 -15.14
N SER A 196 11.07 23.45 -13.89
CA SER A 196 11.65 22.54 -12.90
C SER A 196 11.46 21.05 -13.24
N MET A 197 10.37 20.69 -13.91
CA MET A 197 10.17 19.34 -14.45
C MET A 197 11.11 19.05 -15.63
N ALA A 198 11.36 20.02 -16.50
CA ALA A 198 12.28 19.89 -17.63
C ALA A 198 13.76 19.83 -17.18
N GLU A 199 14.15 20.60 -16.16
CA GLU A 199 15.50 20.52 -15.56
C GLU A 199 15.73 19.20 -14.81
N ALA A 200 14.66 18.59 -14.27
CA ALA A 200 14.72 17.24 -13.68
C ALA A 200 14.86 16.14 -14.74
N GLU A 201 14.40 16.36 -15.98
CA GLU A 201 14.58 15.42 -17.09
C GLU A 201 16.01 15.45 -17.66
N GLU A 202 16.73 16.59 -17.57
CA GLU A 202 18.05 16.74 -18.20
C GLU A 202 19.21 16.08 -17.41
N LEU A 203 19.01 15.81 -16.11
CA LEU A 203 20.00 15.15 -15.25
C LEU A 203 19.88 13.62 -15.21
N GLU A 204 18.93 13.05 -15.94
CA GLU A 204 18.56 11.66 -15.75
C GLU A 204 18.36 10.91 -17.07
N GLY A 205 19.30 10.03 -17.38
CA GLY A 205 19.06 8.83 -18.19
C GLY A 205 18.11 7.83 -17.51
N VAL A 206 17.12 8.32 -16.75
CA VAL A 206 16.15 7.53 -15.99
C VAL A 206 15.02 7.16 -16.92
N ARG A 207 14.99 5.88 -17.25
CA ARG A 207 13.84 5.26 -17.90
C ARG A 207 12.65 5.36 -16.96
N PRO A 208 11.44 5.68 -17.46
CA PRO A 208 10.27 5.81 -16.61
C PRO A 208 9.93 4.44 -15.99
N GLY A 209 10.15 4.32 -14.69
CA GLY A 209 9.37 3.43 -13.80
C GLY A 209 9.64 1.92 -13.85
N GLY A 210 10.80 1.46 -14.32
CA GLY A 210 11.20 0.04 -14.22
C GLY A 210 12.30 -0.17 -13.18
N ALA A 211 12.27 -1.30 -12.46
CA ALA A 211 13.43 -1.76 -11.68
C ALA A 211 14.64 -1.92 -12.64
N PRO A 212 15.87 -1.53 -12.23
CA PRO A 212 17.05 -1.65 -13.05
C PRO A 212 17.35 -3.11 -13.37
N PRO A 213 18.17 -3.38 -14.40
CA PRO A 213 18.55 -4.73 -14.75
C PRO A 213 19.35 -5.41 -13.65
N ALA A 214 19.34 -6.75 -13.63
CA ALA A 214 20.18 -7.50 -12.70
C ALA A 214 21.66 -7.22 -12.94
N SER A 215 22.44 -7.17 -11.86
CA SER A 215 23.89 -7.06 -11.95
C SER A 215 24.49 -8.22 -12.74
N LYS A 216 25.46 -7.93 -13.61
CA LYS A 216 26.10 -8.98 -14.43
C LYS A 216 26.82 -10.02 -13.57
N SER A 217 27.24 -9.64 -12.36
CA SER A 217 27.83 -10.54 -11.36
C SER A 217 26.77 -11.48 -10.78
N ALA A 218 25.60 -10.97 -10.37
CA ALA A 218 24.51 -11.80 -9.84
C ALA A 218 24.03 -12.82 -10.87
N VAL A 219 23.85 -12.42 -12.14
CA VAL A 219 23.43 -13.34 -13.21
C VAL A 219 24.45 -14.46 -13.45
N ARG A 220 25.76 -14.17 -13.32
CA ARG A 220 26.82 -15.18 -13.43
C ARG A 220 26.92 -16.08 -12.21
N ALA A 221 26.57 -15.57 -11.03
CA ALA A 221 26.57 -16.32 -9.79
C ALA A 221 25.40 -17.31 -9.67
N LEU A 222 24.38 -17.17 -10.52
CA LEU A 222 23.27 -18.12 -10.59
C LEU A 222 23.75 -19.53 -10.93
N VAL A 223 23.25 -20.51 -10.16
CA VAL A 223 23.58 -21.92 -10.31
C VAL A 223 23.12 -22.43 -11.68
N LYS A 224 24.06 -22.99 -12.44
CA LYS A 224 23.82 -23.67 -13.71
C LYS A 224 24.12 -25.14 -13.54
N GLU A 225 23.12 -25.98 -13.73
CA GLU A 225 23.24 -27.42 -13.56
C GLU A 225 22.59 -28.13 -14.74
N LYS A 226 23.04 -29.36 -15.02
CA LYS A 226 22.39 -30.25 -15.97
C LYS A 226 21.29 -31.00 -15.25
N LEU A 227 20.09 -30.99 -15.82
CA LEU A 227 18.93 -31.57 -15.18
C LEU A 227 19.06 -33.10 -15.13
N THR A 228 19.16 -33.67 -13.93
CA THR A 228 19.14 -35.12 -13.74
C THR A 228 17.70 -35.63 -13.67
N GLU A 229 17.46 -36.91 -13.97
CA GLU A 229 16.13 -37.52 -13.86
C GLU A 229 15.56 -37.42 -12.43
N GLU A 230 16.44 -37.47 -11.42
CA GLU A 230 16.06 -37.30 -10.01
C GLU A 230 15.61 -35.88 -9.71
N ARG A 231 16.33 -34.88 -10.26
CA ARG A 231 15.95 -33.48 -10.09
C ARG A 231 14.67 -33.14 -10.84
N LEU A 232 14.46 -33.71 -12.03
CA LEU A 232 13.22 -33.57 -12.78
C LEU A 232 12.01 -34.06 -11.98
N LYS A 233 12.13 -35.20 -11.28
CA LYS A 233 11.08 -35.71 -10.38
C LYS A 233 10.77 -34.74 -9.22
N GLN A 234 11.78 -34.06 -8.67
CA GLN A 234 11.58 -33.07 -7.61
C GLN A 234 10.86 -31.81 -8.09
N LEU A 235 11.00 -31.46 -9.37
CA LEU A 235 10.39 -30.26 -9.97
C LEU A 235 8.95 -30.46 -10.47
N GLY A 236 8.38 -31.66 -10.32
CA GLY A 236 7.04 -32.00 -10.83
C GLY A 236 7.03 -33.13 -11.86
N GLY A 237 8.18 -33.75 -12.14
CA GLY A 237 8.28 -34.88 -13.06
C GLY A 237 8.20 -34.44 -14.52
N PRO A 238 7.50 -35.18 -15.40
CA PRO A 238 7.46 -34.88 -16.84
C PRO A 238 6.74 -33.56 -17.18
N ASP A 239 6.01 -32.98 -16.23
CA ASP A 239 5.25 -31.73 -16.42
C ASP A 239 6.06 -30.48 -16.03
N ALA A 240 7.34 -30.62 -15.67
CA ALA A 240 8.21 -29.49 -15.37
C ALA A 240 8.46 -28.66 -16.63
N GLN A 241 8.00 -27.42 -16.65
CA GLN A 241 8.04 -26.54 -17.82
C GLN A 241 8.77 -25.23 -17.55
N CYS A 242 9.55 -24.74 -18.52
CA CYS A 242 10.12 -23.41 -18.44
C CYS A 242 9.01 -22.35 -18.64
N SER A 243 8.74 -21.49 -17.66
CA SER A 243 7.65 -20.52 -17.74
C SER A 243 7.88 -19.38 -18.75
N VAL A 244 9.10 -19.25 -19.29
CA VAL A 244 9.45 -18.23 -20.30
C VAL A 244 9.13 -18.72 -21.71
N CYS A 245 9.64 -19.90 -22.12
CA CYS A 245 9.36 -20.46 -23.46
C CYS A 245 8.15 -21.39 -23.50
N ARG A 246 7.64 -21.83 -22.35
CA ARG A 246 6.56 -22.81 -22.21
C ARG A 246 6.90 -24.15 -22.88
N GLU A 247 8.17 -24.55 -22.80
CA GLU A 247 8.66 -25.85 -23.27
C GLU A 247 9.04 -26.71 -22.06
N ASP A 248 8.82 -28.02 -22.20
CA ASP A 248 9.04 -28.99 -21.14
C ASP A 248 10.55 -29.19 -20.92
N LEU A 249 10.95 -29.28 -19.66
CA LEU A 249 12.33 -29.50 -19.24
C LEU A 249 12.62 -31.00 -19.29
N SER A 250 13.67 -31.39 -20.00
CA SER A 250 14.06 -32.80 -20.14
C SER A 250 15.35 -33.13 -19.38
N ALA A 251 15.51 -34.41 -19.01
CA ALA A 251 16.73 -34.86 -18.36
C ALA A 251 17.93 -34.74 -19.33
N GLY A 252 18.95 -34.02 -18.90
CA GLY A 252 20.14 -33.66 -19.70
C GLY A 252 20.18 -32.20 -20.13
N ASP A 253 19.08 -31.46 -20.01
CA ASP A 253 19.04 -30.04 -20.37
C ASP A 253 19.86 -29.19 -19.40
N GLU A 254 20.54 -28.17 -19.94
CA GLU A 254 21.20 -27.16 -19.14
C GLU A 254 20.15 -26.18 -18.63
N VAL A 255 20.05 -26.09 -17.30
CA VAL A 255 19.09 -25.23 -16.62
C VAL A 255 19.79 -24.27 -15.67
N GLN A 256 19.16 -23.12 -15.45
CA GLN A 256 19.61 -22.09 -14.54
C GLN A 256 18.57 -21.92 -13.44
N ILE A 257 19.03 -21.98 -12.19
CA ILE A 257 18.20 -21.97 -10.99
C ILE A 257 18.26 -20.58 -10.34
N MET A 258 17.09 -20.04 -9.98
CA MET A 258 16.99 -18.77 -9.27
C MET A 258 17.21 -18.96 -7.76
N PRO A 259 17.83 -18.00 -7.04
CA PRO A 259 18.16 -18.13 -5.61
C PRO A 259 16.94 -18.02 -4.69
N CYS A 260 15.77 -17.68 -5.23
CA CYS A 260 14.54 -17.53 -4.46
C CYS A 260 13.84 -18.85 -4.15
N SER A 261 13.98 -19.85 -5.02
CA SER A 261 13.48 -21.20 -4.78
C SER A 261 14.14 -22.18 -5.74
N ASP A 262 14.48 -23.33 -5.20
CA ASP A 262 15.00 -24.50 -5.91
C ASP A 262 14.06 -25.03 -7.01
N SER A 263 12.78 -24.64 -6.98
CA SER A 263 11.79 -24.97 -8.01
C SER A 263 11.74 -23.98 -9.18
N HIS A 264 12.36 -22.81 -9.07
CA HIS A 264 12.38 -21.80 -10.13
C HIS A 264 13.54 -22.04 -11.08
N VAL A 265 13.25 -22.85 -12.09
CA VAL A 265 14.23 -23.36 -13.06
C VAL A 265 13.88 -22.89 -14.46
N PHE A 266 14.88 -22.43 -15.20
CA PHE A 266 14.72 -21.87 -16.54
C PHE A 266 15.85 -22.31 -17.45
N HIS A 267 15.61 -22.30 -18.76
CA HIS A 267 16.72 -22.40 -19.71
C HIS A 267 17.62 -21.16 -19.60
N PRO A 268 18.96 -21.31 -19.56
CA PRO A 268 19.89 -20.20 -19.64
C PRO A 268 19.61 -19.21 -20.78
N PRO A 269 19.29 -19.64 -22.03
CA PRO A 269 18.96 -18.71 -23.11
C PRO A 269 17.62 -17.98 -22.89
N CYS A 270 16.69 -18.53 -22.11
CA CYS A 270 15.41 -17.90 -21.81
C CYS A 270 15.52 -16.90 -20.66
N LEU A 271 16.34 -17.20 -19.64
CA LEU A 271 16.50 -16.36 -18.46
C LEU A 271 17.43 -15.15 -18.71
N ALA A 272 18.47 -15.33 -19.52
CA ALA A 272 19.43 -14.26 -19.84
C ALA A 272 18.81 -12.98 -20.42
N PRO A 273 17.92 -13.02 -21.44
CA PRO A 273 17.28 -11.80 -21.96
C PRO A 273 16.36 -11.16 -20.93
N TRP A 274 15.65 -11.96 -20.13
CA TRP A 274 14.80 -11.43 -19.05
C TRP A 274 15.61 -10.65 -18.02
N LEU A 275 16.72 -11.23 -17.54
CA LEU A 275 17.57 -10.60 -16.52
C LEU A 275 18.35 -9.37 -17.02
N LYS A 276 18.39 -9.17 -18.34
CA LYS A 276 18.98 -7.99 -18.98
C LYS A 276 18.07 -6.77 -18.91
N ASP A 277 16.76 -6.98 -18.85
CA ASP A 277 15.77 -5.90 -18.80
C ASP A 277 15.12 -5.77 -17.40
N HIS A 278 15.14 -6.85 -16.61
CA HIS A 278 14.51 -6.92 -15.29
C HIS A 278 15.43 -7.58 -14.28
N ASN A 279 15.46 -7.11 -13.03
CA ASN A 279 16.18 -7.80 -11.95
C ASN A 279 15.33 -8.85 -11.20
N SER A 280 14.13 -9.18 -11.65
CA SER A 280 13.19 -10.00 -10.88
C SER A 280 12.97 -11.41 -11.44
N CYS A 281 12.62 -12.36 -10.57
CA CYS A 281 12.23 -13.71 -10.99
C CYS A 281 10.88 -13.69 -11.76
N PRO A 282 10.78 -14.34 -12.94
CA PRO A 282 9.52 -14.41 -13.70
C PRO A 282 8.34 -15.04 -12.94
N VAL A 283 8.60 -15.91 -11.95
CA VAL A 283 7.56 -16.65 -11.23
C VAL A 283 7.14 -15.94 -9.95
N CYS A 284 8.09 -15.61 -9.07
CA CYS A 284 7.78 -15.04 -7.74
C CYS A 284 8.14 -13.56 -7.57
N ARG A 285 8.68 -12.91 -8.60
CA ARG A 285 9.13 -11.50 -8.59
C ARG A 285 10.22 -11.18 -7.56
N HIS A 286 10.89 -12.19 -7.01
CA HIS A 286 12.05 -11.97 -6.14
C HIS A 286 13.14 -11.21 -6.90
N GLU A 287 13.63 -10.12 -6.31
CA GLU A 287 14.61 -9.23 -6.93
C GLU A 287 16.04 -9.66 -6.64
N LEU A 288 16.86 -9.69 -7.68
CA LEU A 288 18.30 -9.86 -7.63
C LEU A 288 19.00 -8.50 -7.42
N PRO A 289 20.24 -8.51 -6.90
CA PRO A 289 21.06 -7.31 -6.78
C PRO A 289 21.32 -6.67 -8.14
N THR A 290 21.30 -5.34 -8.19
CA THR A 290 21.54 -4.53 -9.39
C THR A 290 22.87 -3.80 -9.32
N ASP A 291 23.37 -3.33 -10.47
CA ASP A 291 24.61 -2.52 -10.54
C ASP A 291 24.33 -1.01 -10.27
N ASP A 292 23.09 -0.64 -9.93
CA ASP A 292 22.68 0.75 -9.68
C ASP A 292 22.68 1.07 -8.17
N ASP A 293 23.73 1.75 -7.72
CA ASP A 293 23.88 2.16 -6.32
C ASP A 293 22.72 3.03 -5.80
N ARG A 294 22.09 3.85 -6.65
CA ARG A 294 20.97 4.69 -6.23
C ARG A 294 19.74 3.83 -5.96
N TYR A 295 19.49 2.84 -6.81
CA TYR A 295 18.40 1.89 -6.63
C TYR A 295 18.57 1.05 -5.36
N GLU A 296 19.75 0.47 -5.16
CA GLU A 296 20.02 -0.38 -3.99
C GLU A 296 19.94 0.42 -2.68
N ARG A 297 20.48 1.64 -2.62
CA ARG A 297 20.32 2.51 -1.43
C ARG A 297 18.87 2.88 -1.14
N ARG A 298 18.06 3.13 -2.18
CA ARG A 298 16.63 3.39 -2.00
C ARG A 298 15.93 2.16 -1.43
N LYS A 299 16.19 0.99 -2.01
CA LYS A 299 15.62 -0.29 -1.58
C LYS A 299 15.99 -0.62 -0.14
N GLU A 300 17.23 -0.39 0.27
CA GLU A 300 17.69 -0.60 1.65
C GLU A 300 16.96 0.33 2.63
N ARG A 301 16.80 1.61 2.29
CA ARG A 301 16.03 2.56 3.10
C ARG A 301 14.57 2.14 3.25
N GLU A 302 13.91 1.77 2.16
CA GLU A 302 12.52 1.29 2.18
C GLU A 302 12.37 0.01 3.02
N ALA A 303 13.35 -0.90 2.96
CA ALA A 303 13.37 -2.11 3.77
C ALA A 303 13.51 -1.78 5.27
N TYR A 304 14.41 -0.86 5.63
CA TYR A 304 14.58 -0.38 7.01
C TYR A 304 13.32 0.28 7.55
N GLU A 305 12.70 1.16 6.77
CA GLU A 305 11.44 1.82 7.16
C GLU A 305 10.29 0.81 7.33
N ALA A 306 10.21 -0.20 6.46
CA ALA A 306 9.23 -1.28 6.58
C ALA A 306 9.46 -2.14 7.83
N GLU A 307 10.71 -2.40 8.20
CA GLU A 307 11.05 -3.11 9.42
C GLU A 307 10.76 -2.28 10.67
N ALA A 308 11.10 -0.99 10.68
CA ALA A 308 10.74 -0.05 11.74
C ALA A 308 9.22 0.05 11.92
N SER A 309 8.46 0.07 10.82
CA SER A 309 7.00 0.07 10.85
C SER A 309 6.42 -1.22 11.43
N LYS A 310 6.98 -2.39 11.07
CA LYS A 310 6.61 -3.68 11.68
C LYS A 310 6.96 -3.74 13.17
N GLY A 311 8.14 -3.23 13.55
CA GLY A 311 8.58 -3.12 14.94
C GLY A 311 7.63 -2.25 15.76
N ALA A 312 7.25 -1.07 15.25
CA ALA A 312 6.26 -0.20 15.87
C ALA A 312 4.89 -0.88 15.99
N ALA A 313 4.42 -1.57 14.95
CA ALA A 313 3.16 -2.31 14.98
C ALA A 313 3.17 -3.44 16.02
N ASN A 314 4.29 -4.16 16.15
CA ASN A 314 4.45 -5.22 17.15
C ASN A 314 4.52 -4.65 18.59
N ALA A 315 5.20 -3.50 18.80
CA ALA A 315 5.25 -2.84 20.10
C ALA A 315 3.87 -2.37 20.56
N VAL A 316 3.05 -1.83 19.66
CA VAL A 316 1.66 -1.45 19.94
C VAL A 316 0.79 -2.69 20.24
N ALA A 317 1.06 -3.83 19.61
CA ALA A 317 0.30 -5.06 19.84
C ALA A 317 0.62 -5.76 21.18
N HIS A 318 1.84 -5.62 21.71
CA HIS A 318 2.29 -6.34 22.90
C HIS A 318 2.48 -5.49 24.16
N ASN A 319 2.18 -4.19 24.11
CA ASN A 319 2.26 -3.28 25.27
C ASN A 319 3.64 -3.29 25.97
N GLU A 320 4.70 -3.63 25.23
CA GLU A 320 6.07 -3.74 25.72
C GLU A 320 6.87 -2.55 25.15
N PHE A 321 6.82 -1.42 25.86
CA PHE A 321 7.67 -0.28 25.55
C PHE A 321 9.04 -0.50 26.19
N ILE A 322 10.04 -0.85 25.38
CA ILE A 322 11.44 -0.80 25.79
C ILE A 322 11.87 0.67 25.77
N TYR A 323 12.12 1.23 26.96
CA TYR A 323 12.76 2.53 27.12
C TYR A 323 14.27 2.35 26.90
N VAL A 324 14.85 3.15 25.98
CA VAL A 324 16.31 3.40 25.89
C VAL A 324 16.60 4.73 26.56
#